data_AF-A0A8S4JBQ8-F1
#
_entry.id   AF-A0A8S4JBQ8-F1
#
_cell.length_a   1.000
_cell.length_b   1.000
_cell.length_c   1.000
_cell.angle_alpha   90.00
_cell.angle_beta   90.00
_cell.angle_gamma   90.00
#
_symmetry.space_group_name_H-M   'P 1'
#
loop_
_entity.id
_entity.type
_entity.pdbx_description
1 polymer ?
#
loop_
_entity_poly.entity_id
_entity_poly.type
_entity_poly.pdbx_seq_one_letter_code
_entity_poly.pdbx_strand_id
1 'polypeptide(L)'
;TDHRLLRIVYNLKYNVKKDRKSFGHKKVQLTCIEKETIKRKFSEIRESYSTEGKNTEQKYTDLTLQIKEIINQLPKLKEKSENEIIFNDYVRELIQEKLYLKSKKHRSKEERKRLTKLYHKIKEIIKKKKYQLKYKIIEEELKDRGSVKRSEKRLSKHRDWITSLKASTGDKISKRTGLLKLATMYYENLYKNSDISPTCIDNNIGHKEYIENIPALTQSEIRTAGLNGRFGSTRALLLLIRRLASCTAVLSGGVAMVVE
;
A
#
# COMPACT_ATOMS: atom_id res chain seq x y z
N THR A 1 -28.99 -60.55 10.50
CA THR A 1 -28.02 -59.55 10.98
C THR A 1 -27.92 -58.48 9.91
N ASP A 2 -28.24 -57.22 10.24
CA ASP A 2 -28.36 -56.15 9.25
C ASP A 2 -26.96 -55.71 8.75
N HIS A 3 -26.68 -55.84 7.46
CA HIS A 3 -25.33 -55.67 6.86
C HIS A 3 -25.03 -54.25 6.41
N ARG A 4 -25.69 -53.24 6.98
CA ARG A 4 -25.52 -51.85 6.54
C ARG A 4 -24.12 -51.36 6.88
N LEU A 5 -23.31 -51.11 5.85
CA LEU A 5 -21.98 -50.52 5.97
C LEU A 5 -22.08 -49.11 6.59
N LEU A 6 -21.57 -48.96 7.80
CA LEU A 6 -21.38 -47.67 8.45
C LEU A 6 -20.29 -46.89 7.70
N ARG A 7 -20.68 -45.82 6.99
CA ARG A 7 -19.73 -44.90 6.36
C ARG A 7 -19.22 -43.91 7.40
N ILE A 8 -18.06 -44.20 7.98
CA ILE A 8 -17.38 -43.29 8.91
C ILE A 8 -16.58 -42.28 8.09
N VAL A 9 -16.95 -40.99 8.16
CA VAL A 9 -16.20 -39.89 7.53
C VAL A 9 -15.17 -39.36 8.52
N TYR A 10 -13.90 -39.72 8.33
CA TYR A 10 -12.80 -39.14 9.10
C TYR A 10 -12.42 -37.77 8.53
N ASN A 11 -12.74 -36.69 9.25
CA ASN A 11 -12.22 -35.36 8.98
C ASN A 11 -10.80 -35.24 9.54
N LEU A 12 -9.81 -35.63 8.74
CA LEU A 12 -8.40 -35.39 9.03
C LEU A 12 -8.15 -33.87 9.10
N LYS A 13 -8.00 -33.33 10.32
CA LYS A 13 -7.51 -31.96 10.57
C LYS A 13 -6.02 -31.88 10.23
N TYR A 14 -5.65 -32.06 8.97
CA TYR A 14 -4.28 -31.80 8.51
C TYR A 14 -4.31 -30.81 7.35
N ASN A 15 -3.85 -29.60 7.70
CA ASN A 15 -3.22 -28.58 6.88
C ASN A 15 -3.81 -28.31 5.50
N VAL A 16 -4.36 -27.10 5.35
CA VAL A 16 -4.64 -26.39 4.09
C VAL A 16 -3.75 -26.94 2.97
N LYS A 17 -4.34 -27.70 2.03
CA LYS A 17 -3.63 -28.21 0.85
C LYS A 17 -2.88 -27.04 0.22
N LYS A 18 -1.56 -27.03 0.33
CA LYS A 18 -0.73 -25.99 -0.31
C LYS A 18 -0.93 -26.12 -1.81
N ASP A 19 -1.51 -25.10 -2.43
CA ASP A 19 -1.79 -25.09 -3.87
C ASP A 19 -0.48 -25.28 -4.64
N ARG A 20 -0.46 -26.20 -5.62
CA ARG A 20 0.71 -26.51 -6.46
C ARG A 20 1.22 -25.27 -7.20
N LYS A 21 0.37 -24.26 -7.41
CA LYS A 21 0.74 -22.95 -7.99
C LYS A 21 1.74 -22.16 -7.15
N SER A 22 1.86 -22.44 -5.85
CA SER A 22 2.86 -21.82 -4.97
C SER A 22 4.29 -22.37 -5.16
N PHE A 23 4.42 -23.52 -5.82
CA PHE A 23 5.70 -24.16 -6.14
C PHE A 23 6.19 -23.85 -7.57
N GLY A 24 5.74 -22.73 -8.16
CA GLY A 24 6.33 -22.27 -9.41
C GLY A 24 7.84 -22.10 -9.23
N HIS A 25 8.66 -22.71 -10.10
CA HIS A 25 10.10 -22.51 -10.10
C HIS A 25 10.39 -21.00 -10.15
N LYS A 26 10.84 -20.44 -9.03
CA LYS A 26 11.55 -19.17 -9.06
C LYS A 26 12.80 -19.43 -9.88
N LYS A 27 12.82 -18.99 -11.15
CA LYS A 27 14.05 -18.95 -11.94
C LYS A 27 14.98 -17.96 -11.25
N VAL A 28 15.80 -18.44 -10.33
CA VAL A 28 16.93 -17.68 -9.79
C VAL A 28 17.96 -17.67 -10.92
N GLN A 29 17.86 -16.67 -11.80
CA GLN A 29 18.84 -16.48 -12.86
C GLN A 29 20.01 -15.70 -12.27
N LEU A 30 21.11 -16.40 -12.02
CA LEU A 30 22.39 -15.77 -11.71
C LEU A 30 22.83 -14.90 -12.90
N THR A 31 23.34 -13.72 -12.61
CA THR A 31 23.96 -12.82 -13.57
C THR A 31 25.22 -13.45 -14.17
N CYS A 32 25.69 -12.95 -15.33
CA CYS A 32 26.93 -13.46 -15.94
C CYS A 32 28.14 -13.33 -15.01
N ILE A 33 28.22 -12.22 -14.26
CA ILE A 33 29.30 -11.94 -13.31
C ILE A 33 29.26 -12.93 -12.14
N GLU A 34 28.07 -13.19 -11.58
CA GLU A 34 27.90 -14.19 -10.51
C GLU A 34 28.27 -15.59 -10.99
N LYS A 35 27.90 -15.97 -12.21
CA LYS A 35 28.27 -17.28 -12.78
C LYS A 35 29.78 -17.43 -12.92
N GLU A 36 30.47 -16.41 -13.42
CA GLU A 36 31.93 -16.44 -13.59
C GLU A 36 32.67 -16.44 -12.25
N THR A 37 32.21 -15.64 -11.28
CA THR A 37 32.81 -15.62 -9.93
C THR A 37 32.60 -16.94 -9.20
N ILE A 38 31.39 -17.52 -9.27
CA ILE A 38 31.10 -18.85 -8.74
C ILE A 38 32.03 -19.88 -9.40
N LYS A 39 32.11 -19.89 -10.74
CA LYS A 39 32.94 -20.85 -11.48
C LYS A 39 34.41 -20.76 -11.05
N ARG A 40 34.96 -19.55 -10.94
CA ARG A 40 36.35 -19.33 -10.49
C ARG A 40 36.57 -19.84 -9.07
N LYS A 41 35.67 -19.53 -8.14
CA LYS A 41 35.76 -19.96 -6.73
C LYS A 41 35.65 -21.48 -6.57
N PHE A 42 34.79 -22.14 -7.35
CA PHE A 42 34.72 -23.59 -7.34
C PHE A 42 35.96 -24.26 -7.96
N SER A 43 36.60 -23.63 -8.95
CA SER A 43 37.90 -24.08 -9.46
C SER A 43 38.99 -23.96 -8.40
N GLU A 44 39.07 -22.83 -7.68
CA GLU A 44 40.03 -22.61 -6.58
C GLU A 44 39.86 -23.68 -5.47
N ILE A 45 38.61 -24.00 -5.10
CA ILE A 45 38.33 -25.06 -4.13
C ILE A 45 38.80 -26.41 -4.68
N ARG A 46 38.47 -26.74 -5.92
CA ARG A 46 38.83 -28.03 -6.52
C ARG A 46 40.34 -28.25 -6.50
N GLU A 47 41.13 -27.19 -6.70
CA GLU A 47 42.59 -27.25 -6.72
C GLU A 47 43.21 -27.29 -5.30
N SER A 48 42.57 -26.68 -4.30
CA SER A 48 43.07 -26.60 -2.92
C SER A 48 42.50 -27.64 -1.96
N TYR A 49 41.47 -28.39 -2.36
CA TYR A 49 40.76 -29.31 -1.48
C TYR A 49 41.53 -30.62 -1.27
N SER A 50 42.24 -30.71 -0.14
CA SER A 50 42.87 -31.96 0.29
C SER A 50 41.89 -32.87 1.06
N THR A 51 41.87 -34.14 0.67
CA THR A 51 41.07 -35.22 1.28
C THR A 51 41.86 -36.08 2.26
N GLU A 52 43.15 -35.84 2.41
CA GLU A 52 44.04 -36.64 3.26
C GLU A 52 43.68 -36.49 4.74
N GLY A 53 43.59 -37.61 5.45
CA GLY A 53 43.33 -37.65 6.89
C GLY A 53 41.91 -37.27 7.34
N LYS A 54 40.99 -36.90 6.44
CA LYS A 54 39.63 -36.48 6.80
C LYS A 54 38.62 -37.61 6.74
N ASN A 55 37.79 -37.72 7.78
CA ASN A 55 36.65 -38.63 7.77
C ASN A 55 35.54 -38.13 6.82
N THR A 56 34.65 -39.00 6.36
CA THR A 56 33.59 -38.64 5.39
C THR A 56 32.72 -37.49 5.86
N GLU A 57 32.32 -37.48 7.13
CA GLU A 57 31.53 -36.41 7.73
C GLU A 57 32.26 -35.05 7.73
N GLN A 58 33.57 -35.07 8.03
CA GLN A 58 34.43 -33.89 8.02
C GLN A 58 34.55 -33.31 6.61
N LYS A 59 34.63 -34.17 5.58
CA LYS A 59 34.66 -33.72 4.18
C LYS A 59 33.39 -32.96 3.80
N TYR A 60 32.22 -33.50 4.16
CA TYR A 60 30.94 -32.83 3.89
C TYR A 60 30.79 -31.52 4.66
N THR A 61 31.16 -31.48 5.95
CA THR A 61 31.07 -30.26 6.75
C THR A 61 32.00 -29.16 6.21
N ASP A 62 33.22 -29.50 5.84
CA ASP A 62 34.20 -28.57 5.25
C ASP A 62 33.70 -28.00 3.91
N LEU A 63 33.18 -28.84 3.01
CA LEU A 63 32.55 -28.39 1.77
C LEU A 63 31.35 -27.47 2.03
N THR A 64 30.53 -27.78 3.04
CA THR A 64 29.35 -26.98 3.37
C THR A 64 29.76 -25.60 3.89
N LEU A 65 30.83 -25.51 4.68
CA LEU A 65 31.39 -24.24 5.15
C LEU A 65 31.94 -23.39 4.01
N GLN A 66 32.74 -24.00 3.12
CA GLN A 66 33.30 -23.31 1.97
C GLN A 66 32.21 -22.80 1.01
N ILE A 67 31.16 -23.58 0.77
CA ILE A 67 30.00 -23.14 -0.03
C ILE A 67 29.30 -21.95 0.64
N LYS A 68 29.08 -21.98 1.96
CA LYS A 68 28.48 -20.85 2.70
C LYS A 68 29.35 -19.61 2.61
N GLU A 69 30.66 -19.76 2.67
CA GLU A 69 31.61 -18.66 2.56
C GLU A 69 31.59 -18.02 1.16
N ILE A 70 31.57 -18.84 0.10
CA ILE A 70 31.36 -18.35 -1.28
C ILE A 70 30.06 -17.55 -1.36
N ILE A 71 28.95 -18.10 -0.85
CA ILE A 71 27.64 -17.43 -0.89
C ILE A 71 27.69 -16.08 -0.17
N ASN A 72 28.44 -15.97 0.93
CA ASN A 72 28.59 -14.73 1.68
C ASN A 72 29.50 -13.69 0.99
N GLN A 73 30.50 -14.15 0.23
CA GLN A 73 31.41 -13.30 -0.54
C GLN A 73 30.83 -12.83 -1.87
N LEU A 74 29.77 -13.49 -2.37
CA LEU A 74 29.10 -13.05 -3.59
C LEU A 74 28.58 -11.61 -3.41
N PRO A 75 28.73 -10.75 -4.44
CA PRO A 75 28.24 -9.39 -4.38
C PRO A 75 26.73 -9.43 -4.19
N LYS A 76 26.27 -9.10 -2.98
CA LYS A 76 24.84 -8.90 -2.73
C LYS A 76 24.41 -7.72 -3.59
N LEU A 77 23.72 -8.00 -4.70
CA LEU A 77 22.97 -6.99 -5.42
C LEU A 77 21.94 -6.43 -4.43
N LYS A 78 22.30 -5.36 -3.73
CA LYS A 78 21.31 -4.53 -3.05
C LYS A 78 20.44 -4.00 -4.17
N GLU A 79 19.26 -4.59 -4.36
CA GLU A 79 18.24 -3.99 -5.21
C GLU A 79 18.05 -2.57 -4.71
N LYS A 80 18.55 -1.61 -5.48
CA LYS A 80 18.41 -0.20 -5.13
C LYS A 80 16.93 0.09 -5.01
N SER A 81 16.54 0.65 -3.87
CA SER A 81 15.15 1.04 -3.68
C SER A 81 14.74 2.05 -4.76
N GLU A 82 13.46 2.11 -5.13
CA GLU A 82 12.96 3.07 -6.11
C GLU A 82 13.38 4.51 -5.75
N ASN A 83 13.38 4.82 -4.45
CA ASN A 83 13.82 6.10 -3.91
C ASN A 83 15.31 6.38 -4.14
N GLU A 84 16.20 5.40 -4.01
CA GLU A 84 17.63 5.56 -4.31
C GLU A 84 17.86 5.82 -5.80
N ILE A 85 17.09 5.18 -6.68
CA ILE A 85 17.19 5.40 -8.12
C ILE A 85 16.72 6.81 -8.49
N ILE A 86 15.61 7.28 -7.91
CA ILE A 86 15.07 8.63 -8.14
C ILE A 86 16.03 9.68 -7.56
N PHE A 87 16.36 9.57 -6.27
CA PHE A 87 17.22 10.50 -5.52
C PHE A 87 18.69 10.04 -5.51
N ASN A 88 19.27 9.98 -6.70
CA ASN A 88 20.72 9.81 -6.88
C ASN A 88 21.50 11.02 -6.34
N ASP A 89 22.80 10.89 -6.14
CA ASP A 89 23.69 11.89 -5.56
C ASP A 89 23.54 13.27 -6.22
N TYR A 90 23.52 13.31 -7.56
CA TYR A 90 23.24 14.54 -8.32
C TYR A 90 21.93 15.25 -7.94
N VAL A 91 20.84 14.50 -7.74
CA VAL A 91 19.55 15.08 -7.34
C VAL A 91 19.60 15.57 -5.90
N ARG A 92 20.35 14.86 -5.04
CA ARG A 92 20.56 15.27 -3.64
C ARG A 92 21.37 16.57 -3.56
N GLU A 93 22.41 16.72 -4.37
CA GLU A 93 23.19 17.96 -4.49
C GLU A 93 22.30 19.14 -4.89
N LEU A 94 21.47 18.98 -5.94
CA LEU A 94 20.53 20.04 -6.35
C LEU A 94 19.53 20.39 -5.25
N ILE A 95 19.08 19.40 -4.48
CA ILE A 95 18.18 19.61 -3.34
C ILE A 95 18.91 20.38 -2.23
N GLN A 96 20.16 20.01 -1.92
CA GLN A 96 20.98 20.71 -0.92
C GLN A 96 21.22 22.16 -1.33
N GLU A 97 21.59 22.41 -2.58
CA GLU A 97 21.77 23.76 -3.13
C GLU A 97 20.47 24.57 -3.03
N LYS A 98 19.33 23.97 -3.38
CA LYS A 98 18.02 24.59 -3.22
C LYS A 98 17.72 24.94 -1.76
N LEU A 99 18.03 24.05 -0.83
CA LEU A 99 17.82 24.29 0.61
C LEU A 99 18.72 25.41 1.13
N TYR A 100 19.98 25.44 0.71
CA TYR A 100 20.92 26.51 1.03
C TYR A 100 20.43 27.88 0.52
N LEU A 101 19.99 27.95 -0.74
CA LEU A 101 19.43 29.20 -1.27
C LEU A 101 18.12 29.59 -0.59
N LYS A 102 17.31 28.63 -0.14
CA LYS A 102 16.07 28.88 0.60
C LYS A 102 16.33 29.42 2.01
N SER A 103 17.40 28.98 2.67
CA SER A 103 17.71 29.41 4.05
C SER A 103 18.27 30.83 4.14
N LYS A 104 18.78 31.40 3.05
CA LYS A 104 19.24 32.79 3.02
C LYS A 104 18.09 33.78 3.29
N LYS A 105 18.26 34.61 4.33
CA LYS A 105 17.29 35.65 4.75
C LYS A 105 17.10 36.73 3.67
N HIS A 106 18.19 37.21 3.08
CA HIS A 106 18.18 38.13 1.95
C HIS A 106 18.79 37.46 0.71
N ARG A 107 18.10 37.57 -0.43
CA ARG A 107 18.50 36.97 -1.70
C ARG A 107 18.57 38.02 -2.80
N SER A 108 19.66 37.99 -3.56
CA SER A 108 19.81 38.75 -4.80
C SER A 108 18.76 38.34 -5.83
N LYS A 109 18.47 39.22 -6.80
CA LYS A 109 17.56 38.94 -7.93
C LYS A 109 17.99 37.68 -8.70
N GLU A 110 19.29 37.48 -8.85
CA GLU A 110 19.89 36.31 -9.52
C GLU A 110 19.68 35.03 -8.72
N GLU A 111 19.86 35.08 -7.39
CA GLU A 111 19.65 33.93 -6.52
C GLU A 111 18.18 33.52 -6.49
N ARG A 112 17.24 34.47 -6.54
CA ARG A 112 15.81 34.17 -6.68
C ARG A 112 15.52 33.47 -8.01
N LYS A 113 16.08 33.96 -9.12
CA LYS A 113 15.97 33.30 -10.44
C LYS A 113 16.58 31.90 -10.42
N ARG A 114 17.76 31.73 -9.82
CA ARG A 114 18.44 30.44 -9.68
C ARG A 114 17.61 29.45 -8.86
N LEU A 115 17.02 29.89 -7.76
CA LEU A 115 16.13 29.07 -6.94
C LEU A 115 14.91 28.59 -7.74
N THR A 116 14.25 29.48 -8.50
CA THR A 116 13.14 29.08 -9.37
C THR A 116 13.58 28.06 -10.42
N LYS A 117 14.75 28.25 -11.04
CA LYS A 117 15.33 27.27 -11.98
C LYS A 117 15.58 25.92 -11.31
N LEU A 118 16.11 25.90 -10.09
CA LEU A 118 16.33 24.66 -9.32
C LEU A 118 15.02 23.92 -9.04
N TYR A 119 13.95 24.62 -8.64
CA TYR A 119 12.64 23.99 -8.43
C TYR A 119 12.15 23.26 -9.70
N HIS A 120 12.22 23.92 -10.85
CA HIS A 120 11.80 23.35 -12.12
C HIS A 120 12.71 22.18 -12.53
N LYS A 121 14.03 22.36 -12.45
CA LYS A 121 15.02 21.35 -12.82
C LYS A 121 14.87 20.08 -11.99
N ILE A 122 14.74 20.19 -10.67
CA ILE A 122 14.54 19.04 -9.77
C ILE A 122 13.22 18.32 -10.11
N LYS A 123 12.13 19.08 -10.32
CA LYS A 123 10.83 18.52 -10.69
C LYS A 123 10.90 17.72 -11.99
N GLU A 124 11.52 18.29 -13.03
CA GLU A 124 11.68 17.64 -14.33
C GLU A 124 12.54 16.38 -14.24
N ILE A 125 13.66 16.41 -13.53
CA ILE A 125 14.52 15.22 -13.35
C ILE A 125 13.76 14.10 -12.63
N ILE A 126 13.07 14.42 -11.52
CA ILE A 126 12.29 13.43 -10.77
C ILE A 126 11.18 12.85 -11.65
N LYS A 127 10.47 13.70 -12.40
CA LYS A 127 9.42 13.28 -13.34
C LYS A 127 9.99 12.32 -14.38
N LYS A 128 11.08 12.70 -15.06
CA LYS A 128 11.75 11.88 -16.07
C LYS A 128 12.18 10.53 -15.51
N LYS A 129 12.82 10.49 -14.35
CA LYS A 129 13.24 9.24 -13.70
C LYS A 129 12.07 8.34 -13.33
N LYS A 130 10.98 8.89 -12.81
CA LYS A 130 9.74 8.12 -12.54
C LYS A 130 9.18 7.51 -13.82
N TYR A 131 9.18 8.24 -14.94
CA TYR A 131 8.76 7.69 -16.23
C TYR A 131 9.68 6.57 -16.70
N GLN A 132 10.99 6.75 -16.62
CA GLN A 132 11.97 5.71 -16.98
C GLN A 132 11.79 4.43 -16.16
N LEU A 133 11.55 4.56 -14.85
CA LEU A 133 11.26 3.42 -13.98
C LEU A 133 9.99 2.68 -14.40
N LYS A 134 8.90 3.42 -14.69
CA LYS A 134 7.65 2.82 -15.19
C LYS A 134 7.88 2.08 -16.51
N TYR A 135 8.62 2.69 -17.43
CA TYR A 135 8.95 2.09 -18.72
C TYR A 135 9.75 0.81 -18.55
N LYS A 136 10.76 0.82 -17.68
CA LYS A 136 11.57 -0.36 -17.37
C LYS A 136 10.71 -1.51 -16.81
N ILE A 137 9.78 -1.22 -15.90
CA ILE A 137 8.85 -2.23 -15.36
C ILE A 137 7.97 -2.82 -16.47
N ILE A 138 7.49 -1.97 -17.37
CA ILE A 138 6.66 -2.41 -18.51
C ILE A 138 7.49 -3.32 -19.43
N GLU A 139 8.70 -2.89 -19.79
CA GLU A 139 9.62 -3.62 -20.66
C GLU A 139 10.02 -4.98 -20.06
N GLU A 140 10.34 -5.04 -18.76
CA GLU A 140 10.64 -6.29 -18.04
C GLU A 140 9.47 -7.28 -18.12
N GLU A 141 8.25 -6.86 -17.77
CA GLU A 141 7.09 -7.77 -17.78
C GLU A 141 6.62 -8.14 -19.20
N LEU A 142 6.87 -7.28 -20.20
CA LEU A 142 6.65 -7.62 -21.61
C LEU A 142 7.67 -8.64 -22.09
N LYS A 143 8.96 -8.44 -21.80
CA LYS A 143 10.05 -9.33 -22.24
C LYS A 143 9.97 -10.70 -21.57
N ASP A 144 9.73 -10.74 -20.27
CA ASP A 144 9.77 -11.99 -19.51
C ASP A 144 8.47 -12.81 -19.64
N ARG A 145 7.34 -12.13 -19.86
CA ARG A 145 6.00 -12.74 -19.69
C ARG A 145 4.97 -12.30 -20.73
N GLY A 146 5.27 -11.34 -21.60
CA GLY A 146 4.36 -10.85 -22.62
C GLY A 146 3.05 -10.24 -22.09
N SER A 147 3.00 -9.78 -20.84
CA SER A 147 1.73 -9.47 -20.17
C SER A 147 1.63 -8.03 -19.66
N VAL A 148 0.90 -7.20 -20.39
CA VAL A 148 0.59 -5.80 -20.02
C VAL A 148 -0.18 -5.72 -18.70
N LYS A 149 -1.16 -6.62 -18.47
CA LYS A 149 -1.94 -6.68 -17.23
C LYS A 149 -1.08 -6.91 -15.98
N ARG A 150 0.06 -7.61 -16.12
CA ARG A 150 1.00 -7.80 -15.02
C ARG A 150 1.83 -6.55 -14.77
N SER A 151 2.25 -5.86 -15.83
CA SER A 151 2.90 -4.55 -15.74
C SER A 151 2.01 -3.56 -14.99
N GLU A 152 0.74 -3.44 -15.38
CA GLU A 152 -0.23 -2.58 -14.70
C GLU A 152 -0.40 -2.94 -13.23
N LYS A 153 -0.50 -4.23 -12.89
CA LYS A 153 -0.57 -4.68 -11.49
C LYS A 153 0.70 -4.33 -10.70
N ARG A 154 1.88 -4.45 -11.29
CA ARG A 154 3.15 -4.11 -10.64
C ARG A 154 3.27 -2.61 -10.41
N LEU A 155 2.81 -1.80 -11.36
CA LEU A 155 2.71 -0.35 -11.25
C LEU A 155 1.63 0.10 -10.24
N SER A 156 0.50 -0.62 -10.16
CA SER A 156 -0.64 -0.25 -9.32
C SER A 156 -0.48 -0.70 -7.87
N LYS A 157 0.23 -1.81 -7.60
CA LYS A 157 0.50 -2.31 -6.24
C LYS A 157 1.29 -1.34 -5.36
N HIS A 158 1.93 -0.33 -5.95
CA HIS A 158 2.59 0.77 -5.22
C HIS A 158 1.65 1.92 -4.83
N ARG A 159 0.37 1.91 -5.23
CA ARG A 159 -0.63 2.77 -4.61
C ARG A 159 -1.05 2.12 -3.31
N ASP A 160 -0.53 2.62 -2.19
CA ASP A 160 -1.13 2.44 -0.86
C ASP A 160 -2.55 3.04 -0.92
N TRP A 161 -3.52 2.28 -1.44
CA TRP A 161 -4.89 2.76 -1.67
C TRP A 161 -5.63 3.06 -0.36
N ILE A 162 -5.09 2.55 0.75
CA ILE A 162 -5.36 3.03 2.09
C ILE A 162 -3.99 3.39 2.66
N THR A 163 -3.67 4.68 2.69
CA THR A 163 -2.70 5.19 3.65
C THR A 163 -3.19 4.68 5.00
N SER A 164 -2.51 3.67 5.55
CA SER A 164 -2.75 3.14 6.89
C SER A 164 -3.14 4.29 7.82
N LEU A 165 -4.31 4.21 8.46
CA LEU A 165 -4.73 5.19 9.46
C LEU A 165 -3.62 5.21 10.51
N LYS A 166 -2.84 6.30 10.52
CA LYS A 166 -1.75 6.49 11.46
C LYS A 166 -2.34 6.97 12.77
N ALA A 167 -1.95 6.34 13.86
CA ALA A 167 -2.26 6.87 15.19
C ALA A 167 -1.68 8.29 15.34
N SER A 168 -2.15 9.02 16.35
CA SER A 168 -1.55 10.31 16.73
C SER A 168 -0.03 10.20 16.98
N THR A 169 0.45 9.02 17.40
CA THR A 169 1.87 8.69 17.59
C THR A 169 2.66 8.44 16.30
N GLY A 170 2.00 8.41 15.14
CA GLY A 170 2.61 8.16 13.83
C GLY A 170 2.70 6.68 13.43
N ASP A 171 2.35 5.76 14.34
CA ASP A 171 2.40 4.31 14.09
C ASP A 171 1.31 3.83 13.15
N LYS A 172 1.66 2.89 12.27
CA LYS A 172 0.72 2.26 11.35
C LYS A 172 -0.09 1.20 12.08
N ILE A 173 -1.40 1.37 12.14
CA ILE A 173 -2.31 0.38 12.71
C ILE A 173 -2.87 -0.51 11.61
N SER A 174 -2.68 -1.83 11.72
CA SER A 174 -3.29 -2.81 10.80
C SER A 174 -4.38 -3.67 11.44
N LYS A 175 -4.44 -3.75 12.78
CA LYS A 175 -5.44 -4.54 13.49
C LYS A 175 -6.80 -3.84 13.45
N ARG A 176 -7.87 -4.59 13.15
CA ARG A 176 -9.27 -4.10 13.06
C ARG A 176 -9.68 -3.28 14.29
N THR A 177 -9.35 -3.76 15.48
CA THR A 177 -9.68 -3.09 16.75
C THR A 177 -9.02 -1.72 16.85
N GLY A 178 -7.76 -1.60 16.41
CA GLY A 178 -7.06 -0.33 16.38
C GLY A 178 -7.61 0.63 15.32
N LEU A 179 -7.98 0.13 14.13
CA LEU A 179 -8.61 0.93 13.09
C LEU A 179 -9.97 1.49 13.55
N LEU A 180 -10.76 0.66 14.26
CA LEU A 180 -12.05 1.06 14.80
C LEU A 180 -11.88 2.18 15.82
N LYS A 181 -10.95 2.02 16.79
CA LYS A 181 -10.65 3.05 17.79
C LYS A 181 -10.23 4.37 17.16
N LEU A 182 -9.41 4.32 16.11
CA LEU A 182 -8.93 5.53 15.43
C LEU A 182 -10.05 6.24 14.68
N ALA A 183 -10.92 5.48 14.00
CA ALA A 183 -12.13 6.03 13.39
C ALA A 183 -13.05 6.64 14.45
N THR A 184 -13.26 5.97 15.58
CA THR A 184 -14.07 6.47 16.69
C THR A 184 -13.49 7.78 17.25
N MET A 185 -12.19 7.84 17.53
CA MET A 185 -11.53 9.07 17.98
C MET A 185 -11.65 10.21 16.96
N TYR A 186 -11.52 9.91 15.67
CA TYR A 186 -11.68 10.90 14.62
C TYR A 186 -13.09 11.52 14.62
N TYR A 187 -14.13 10.68 14.66
CA TYR A 187 -15.51 11.17 14.69
C TYR A 187 -15.86 11.82 16.03
N GLU A 188 -15.37 11.31 17.15
CA GLU A 188 -15.52 11.98 18.44
C GLU A 188 -14.93 13.40 18.40
N ASN A 189 -13.73 13.58 17.86
CA ASN A 189 -13.13 14.91 17.73
C ASN A 189 -13.90 15.80 16.74
N LEU A 190 -14.44 15.22 15.66
CA LEU A 190 -15.26 15.93 14.68
C LEU A 190 -16.51 16.54 15.34
N TYR A 191 -17.12 15.81 16.28
CA TYR A 191 -18.39 16.22 16.91
C TYR A 191 -18.23 16.83 18.31
N LYS A 192 -17.08 16.64 18.99
CA LYS A 192 -16.78 17.25 20.30
C LYS A 192 -16.62 18.77 20.23
N ASN A 193 -16.18 19.30 19.09
CA ASN A 193 -16.01 20.75 18.87
C ASN A 193 -17.16 21.33 18.03
N SER A 194 -18.40 20.96 18.34
CA SER A 194 -19.58 21.62 17.78
C SER A 194 -20.10 22.71 18.72
N ASP A 195 -19.21 23.62 19.13
CA ASP A 195 -19.64 25.00 19.35
C ASP A 195 -19.88 25.60 17.96
N ILE A 196 -21.13 25.49 17.52
CA ILE A 196 -21.60 26.16 16.30
C ILE A 196 -21.63 27.67 16.62
N SER A 197 -20.48 28.32 16.44
CA SER A 197 -20.39 29.73 16.08
C SER A 197 -20.01 29.77 14.60
N PRO A 198 -20.86 30.31 13.72
CA PRO A 198 -20.59 30.31 12.29
C PRO A 198 -19.58 31.42 11.97
N THR A 199 -18.29 31.19 12.22
CA THR A 199 -17.24 31.99 11.59
C THR A 199 -15.86 31.34 11.69
N CYS A 200 -15.57 30.48 10.71
CA CYS A 200 -14.28 30.49 10.04
C CYS A 200 -14.44 29.86 8.66
N ILE A 201 -15.27 30.50 7.84
CA ILE A 201 -15.10 30.45 6.39
C ILE A 201 -13.75 31.15 6.13
N ASP A 202 -12.77 30.39 5.64
CA ASP A 202 -11.65 30.98 4.92
C ASP A 202 -12.26 31.84 3.81
N ASN A 203 -12.20 33.16 4.01
CA ASN A 203 -12.67 34.17 3.06
C ASN A 203 -11.85 34.04 1.76
N ASN A 204 -12.22 33.13 0.86
CA ASN A 204 -11.79 33.17 -0.54
C ASN A 204 -12.47 32.18 -1.51
N ILE A 205 -13.66 31.67 -1.23
CA ILE A 205 -14.49 31.07 -2.30
C ILE A 205 -15.95 31.45 -2.06
N GLY A 206 -16.43 32.41 -2.86
CA GLY A 206 -17.83 32.82 -2.85
C GLY A 206 -18.73 31.69 -3.35
N HIS A 207 -19.36 30.97 -2.43
CA HIS A 207 -20.54 30.16 -2.71
C HIS A 207 -21.71 30.71 -1.91
N LYS A 208 -22.68 31.32 -2.61
CA LYS A 208 -24.00 31.61 -2.06
C LYS A 208 -24.70 30.27 -1.81
N GLU A 209 -25.02 29.97 -0.56
CA GLU A 209 -25.83 28.80 -0.21
C GLU A 209 -27.27 29.02 -0.65
N TYR A 210 -27.75 28.20 -1.59
CA TYR A 210 -29.17 28.01 -1.82
C TYR A 210 -29.64 26.87 -0.91
N ILE A 211 -30.52 27.18 0.04
CA ILE A 211 -31.23 26.17 0.82
C ILE A 211 -32.34 25.60 -0.07
N GLU A 212 -32.11 24.45 -0.70
CA GLU A 212 -33.16 23.72 -1.42
C GLU A 212 -34.10 23.06 -0.40
N ASN A 213 -35.35 23.54 -0.36
CA ASN A 213 -36.43 22.90 0.38
C ASN A 213 -36.77 21.54 -0.26
N ILE A 214 -36.52 20.45 0.47
CA ILE A 214 -36.78 19.08 0.00
C ILE A 214 -38.28 18.76 0.13
N PRO A 215 -38.98 18.33 -0.93
CA PRO A 215 -40.39 17.98 -0.87
C PRO A 215 -40.66 16.65 -0.15
N ALA A 216 -41.87 16.53 0.41
CA ALA A 216 -42.33 15.35 1.14
C ALA A 216 -42.46 14.11 0.24
N LEU A 217 -42.19 12.93 0.83
CA LEU A 217 -42.28 11.64 0.13
C LEU A 217 -43.73 11.31 -0.25
N THR A 218 -43.92 10.81 -1.46
CA THR A 218 -45.25 10.44 -1.97
C THR A 218 -45.59 8.98 -1.65
N GLN A 219 -46.87 8.68 -1.42
CA GLN A 219 -47.33 7.32 -1.12
C GLN A 219 -47.07 6.32 -2.25
N SER A 220 -46.93 6.78 -3.50
CA SER A 220 -46.53 5.97 -4.65
C SER A 220 -45.09 5.45 -4.55
N GLU A 221 -44.16 6.24 -4.00
CA GLU A 221 -42.75 5.86 -3.81
C GLU A 221 -42.62 4.81 -2.69
N ILE A 222 -43.44 4.92 -1.65
CA ILE A 222 -43.49 3.97 -0.53
C ILE A 222 -43.99 2.60 -1.02
N ARG A 223 -45.01 2.58 -1.90
CA ARG A 223 -45.55 1.33 -2.47
C ARG A 223 -44.56 0.62 -3.41
N THR A 224 -43.81 1.36 -4.22
CA THR A 224 -42.79 0.78 -5.11
C THR A 224 -41.59 0.21 -4.33
N ALA A 225 -41.26 0.78 -3.17
CA ALA A 225 -40.24 0.22 -2.27
C ALA A 225 -40.68 -1.09 -1.59
N GLY A 226 -41.97 -1.23 -1.26
CA GLY A 226 -42.53 -2.43 -0.63
C GLY A 226 -42.70 -3.63 -1.57
N LEU A 227 -43.01 -3.40 -2.85
CA LEU A 227 -43.25 -4.48 -3.83
C LEU A 227 -41.96 -5.07 -4.41
N ASN A 228 -40.85 -4.32 -4.42
CA ASN A 228 -39.57 -4.77 -4.99
C ASN A 228 -38.63 -5.35 -3.93
N GLY A 229 -39.09 -6.36 -3.18
CA GLY A 229 -38.30 -7.15 -2.21
C GLY A 229 -37.10 -7.93 -2.79
N ARG A 230 -36.57 -7.52 -3.94
CA ARG A 230 -35.23 -7.86 -4.44
C ARG A 230 -34.45 -6.56 -4.59
N PHE A 231 -33.70 -6.21 -3.54
CA PHE A 231 -32.84 -5.03 -3.51
C PHE A 231 -31.67 -5.15 -4.49
N GLY A 232 -31.92 -4.79 -5.75
CA GLY A 232 -30.92 -4.72 -6.82
C GLY A 232 -30.20 -3.38 -6.94
N SER A 233 -30.60 -2.33 -6.20
CA SER A 233 -29.84 -1.08 -6.18
C SER A 233 -29.56 -0.61 -4.76
N THR A 234 -28.29 -0.74 -4.38
CA THR A 234 -27.70 -0.24 -3.13
C THR A 234 -27.96 1.24 -2.90
N ARG A 235 -28.26 2.01 -3.95
CA ARG A 235 -28.50 3.45 -3.91
C ARG A 235 -29.86 3.82 -3.29
N ALA A 236 -30.92 3.06 -3.55
CA ALA A 236 -32.23 3.30 -2.95
C ALA A 236 -32.22 2.96 -1.45
N LEU A 237 -31.58 1.85 -1.09
CA LEU A 237 -31.42 1.42 0.30
C LEU A 237 -30.52 2.41 1.08
N LEU A 238 -29.46 2.93 0.45
CA LEU A 238 -28.63 4.00 1.03
C LEU A 238 -29.40 5.30 1.26
N LEU A 239 -30.26 5.72 0.33
CA LEU A 239 -31.07 6.93 0.51
C LEU A 239 -32.13 6.76 1.60
N LEU A 240 -32.71 5.57 1.73
CA LEU A 240 -33.70 5.25 2.76
C LEU A 240 -33.05 5.17 4.16
N ILE A 241 -31.86 4.55 4.27
CA ILE A 241 -31.05 4.56 5.50
C ILE A 241 -30.64 6.00 5.87
N ARG A 242 -30.20 6.81 4.89
CA ARG A 242 -29.78 8.19 5.15
C ARG A 242 -30.93 9.06 5.65
N ARG A 243 -32.16 8.86 5.16
CA ARG A 243 -33.35 9.59 5.62
C ARG A 243 -33.90 9.08 6.94
N LEU A 244 -33.90 7.76 7.20
CA LEU A 244 -34.33 7.21 8.50
C LEU A 244 -33.43 7.63 9.66
N ALA A 245 -32.11 7.72 9.41
CA ALA A 245 -31.15 8.22 10.40
C ALA A 245 -31.38 9.69 10.79
N SER A 246 -32.03 10.49 9.93
CA SER A 246 -32.40 11.87 10.23
C SER A 246 -33.71 11.97 11.02
N CYS A 247 -34.64 11.02 10.88
CA CYS A 247 -35.90 10.99 11.64
C CYS A 247 -35.70 10.55 13.10
N THR A 248 -34.71 9.70 13.39
CA THR A 248 -34.40 9.30 14.79
C THR A 248 -33.80 10.43 15.62
N ALA A 249 -33.35 11.52 15.00
CA ALA A 249 -32.90 12.73 15.69
C ALA A 249 -34.05 13.70 16.06
N VAL A 250 -35.28 13.46 15.57
CA VAL A 250 -36.44 14.34 15.82
C VAL A 250 -37.41 13.74 16.85
N LEU A 251 -37.29 12.47 17.22
CA LEU A 251 -38.19 11.80 18.18
C LEU A 251 -37.68 11.72 19.64
N SER A 252 -36.56 12.37 19.98
CA SER A 252 -36.09 12.48 21.38
C SER A 252 -36.35 13.85 22.01
N GLY A 253 -37.27 14.64 21.46
CA GLY A 253 -37.69 15.93 22.02
C GLY A 253 -39.20 16.09 21.98
N GLY A 254 -39.87 15.78 23.10
CA GLY A 254 -41.25 16.22 23.34
C GLY A 254 -42.21 15.17 23.91
N VAL A 255 -42.16 14.95 25.23
CA VAL A 255 -43.37 14.72 26.04
C VAL A 255 -43.20 15.55 27.31
N ALA A 256 -43.68 16.80 27.27
CA ALA A 256 -44.15 17.49 28.46
C ALA A 256 -45.68 17.40 28.40
N MET A 257 -46.29 16.63 29.32
CA MET A 257 -47.70 16.79 29.62
C MET A 257 -47.83 17.37 31.03
N VAL A 258 -48.48 18.53 31.03
CA VAL A 258 -49.05 19.29 32.13
C VAL A 258 -50.03 18.41 32.92
N VAL A 259 -49.98 18.49 34.24
CA VAL A 259 -51.12 18.19 35.13
C VAL A 259 -51.19 19.34 36.13
N GLU A 260 -52.34 20.01 36.15
CA GLU A 260 -52.76 21.00 37.15
C GLU A 260 -52.84 20.41 38.56
#